data_AF-A0A1B8YF75-F1
#
_entry.id   AF-A0A1B8YF75-F1
#
_cell.length_a   1.000
_cell.length_b   1.000
_cell.length_c   1.000
_cell.angle_alpha   90.00
_cell.angle_beta   90.00
_cell.angle_gamma   90.00
#
_symmetry.space_group_name_H-M   'P 1'
#
loop_
_entity.id
_entity.type
_entity.pdbx_description
1 polymer ?
#
loop_
_entity_poly.entity_id
_entity_poly.type
_entity_poly.pdbx_seq_one_letter_code
_entity_poly.pdbx_strand_id
1 'polypeptide(L)'
;MSKSAIVLNITYAIFCALFIYMMSYLEEEHYIGGQDTDNLCTVYRELVDDNRDVFAPTCLLIMSPLIYATVKKRFKSLSLNIITFALLGYWIWRFFIRLIVCT
;
A
#
# COMPACT_ATOMS: atom_id res chain seq x y z
N MET A 1 15.06 -4.11 21.03
CA MET A 1 13.67 -3.58 21.11
C MET A 1 12.91 -4.45 22.10
N SER A 2 12.07 -3.90 22.97
CA SER A 2 11.24 -4.75 23.85
C SER A 2 10.26 -5.57 23.02
N LYS A 3 9.87 -6.77 23.51
CA LYS A 3 8.93 -7.65 22.80
C LYS A 3 7.60 -6.93 22.50
N SER A 4 7.09 -6.15 23.47
CA SER A 4 5.86 -5.37 23.31
C SER A 4 5.95 -4.31 22.20
N ALA A 5 7.10 -3.66 22.05
CA ALA A 5 7.30 -2.69 20.97
C ALA A 5 7.36 -3.37 19.59
N ILE A 6 7.89 -4.59 19.49
CA ILE A 6 7.88 -5.36 18.24
C ILE A 6 6.43 -5.69 17.86
N VAL A 7 5.66 -6.25 18.79
CA VAL A 7 4.25 -6.62 18.57
C VAL A 7 3.44 -5.40 18.11
N LEU A 8 3.57 -4.26 18.79
CA LEU A 8 2.86 -3.03 18.41
C LEU A 8 3.18 -2.59 16.97
N ASN A 9 4.47 -2.60 16.58
CA ASN A 9 4.87 -2.22 15.22
C ASN A 9 4.34 -3.20 14.18
N ILE A 10 4.31 -4.50 14.49
CA ILE A 10 3.76 -5.51 13.59
C ILE A 10 2.25 -5.34 13.44
N THR A 11 1.51 -5.20 14.54
CA THR A 11 0.05 -4.97 14.50
C THR A 11 -0.28 -3.71 13.71
N TYR A 12 0.47 -2.63 13.93
CA TYR A 12 0.28 -1.38 13.20
C TYR A 12 0.64 -1.49 11.72
N ALA A 13 1.70 -2.24 11.37
CA ALA A 13 2.04 -2.52 9.98
C ALA A 13 0.96 -3.36 9.28
N ILE A 14 0.36 -4.34 9.96
CA ILE A 14 -0.78 -5.11 9.44
C ILE A 14 -1.98 -4.19 9.19
N PHE A 15 -2.30 -3.31 10.14
CA PHE A 15 -3.36 -2.31 9.95
C PHE A 15 -3.10 -1.42 8.72
N CYS A 16 -1.88 -0.92 8.56
CA CYS A 16 -1.50 -0.13 7.39
C CYS A 16 -1.62 -0.94 6.09
N ALA A 17 -1.20 -2.20 6.09
CA ALA A 17 -1.29 -3.08 4.93
C ALA A 17 -2.75 -3.32 4.51
N LEU A 18 -3.64 -3.57 5.47
CA LEU A 18 -5.08 -3.70 5.20
C LEU A 18 -5.67 -2.39 4.67
N PHE A 19 -5.27 -1.25 5.23
CA PHE A 19 -5.73 0.05 4.76
C PHE A 19 -5.28 0.34 3.33
N ILE A 20 -4.01 0.04 3.00
CA ILE A 20 -3.49 0.11 1.63
C ILE A 20 -4.28 -0.81 0.70
N TYR A 21 -4.55 -2.05 1.13
CA TYR A 21 -5.32 -3.00 0.33
C TYR A 21 -6.70 -2.44 -0.04
N MET A 22 -7.43 -1.92 0.94
CA MET A 22 -8.78 -1.36 0.77
C MET A 22 -8.77 -0.12 -0.11
N MET A 23 -7.86 0.82 0.12
CA MET A 23 -7.79 2.08 -0.62
C MET A 23 -7.18 1.93 -2.02
N SER A 24 -6.47 0.83 -2.26
CA SER A 24 -5.97 0.44 -3.57
C SER A 24 -6.97 -0.40 -4.36
N TYR A 25 -8.10 -0.80 -3.76
CA TYR A 25 -9.10 -1.61 -4.45
C TYR A 25 -9.90 -0.70 -5.39
N LEU A 26 -9.79 -0.95 -6.70
CA LEU A 26 -10.66 -0.32 -7.67
C LEU A 26 -12.03 -1.01 -7.61
N GLU A 27 -13.09 -0.22 -7.41
CA GLU A 27 -14.47 -0.71 -7.30
C GLU A 27 -14.92 -1.48 -8.56
N GLU A 28 -14.34 -1.14 -9.71
CA GLU A 28 -14.60 -1.78 -11.00
C GLU A 28 -13.91 -3.14 -11.19
N GLU A 29 -12.97 -3.55 -10.31
CA GLU A 29 -12.42 -4.91 -10.32
C GLU A 29 -13.48 -5.98 -10.02
N HIS A 30 -14.58 -5.61 -9.35
CA HIS A 30 -15.67 -6.53 -9.01
C HIS A 30 -16.51 -6.96 -10.22
N TYR A 31 -16.55 -6.16 -11.28
CA TYR A 31 -17.31 -6.44 -12.51
C TYR A 31 -16.50 -7.20 -13.57
N ILE A 32 -15.20 -7.38 -13.34
CA ILE A 32 -14.31 -8.18 -14.19
C ILE A 32 -14.68 -9.67 -14.01
N GLY A 33 -15.42 -10.20 -14.99
CA GLY A 33 -15.89 -11.60 -15.01
C GLY A 33 -17.34 -11.78 -15.48
N GLY A 34 -18.09 -10.71 -15.71
CA GLY A 34 -19.49 -10.75 -16.15
C GLY A 34 -19.72 -10.65 -17.66
N GLN A 35 -18.99 -9.78 -18.36
CA GLN A 35 -19.08 -9.59 -19.81
C GLN A 35 -17.86 -8.78 -20.30
N ASP A 36 -17.07 -9.37 -21.21
CA ASP A 36 -16.22 -8.71 -22.21
C ASP A 36 -15.06 -7.76 -21.81
N THR A 37 -14.61 -7.72 -20.56
CA THR A 37 -13.34 -7.04 -20.20
C THR A 37 -12.37 -7.97 -19.47
N ASP A 38 -11.53 -8.66 -20.22
CA ASP A 38 -10.63 -9.72 -19.73
C ASP A 38 -9.37 -9.22 -18.98
N ASN A 39 -9.21 -7.90 -18.79
CA ASN A 39 -7.99 -7.34 -18.19
C ASN A 39 -8.27 -6.10 -17.34
N LEU A 40 -7.73 -6.12 -16.12
CA LEU A 40 -7.60 -4.99 -15.18
C LEU A 40 -7.07 -3.71 -15.87
N CYS A 41 -6.21 -3.92 -16.86
CA CYS A 41 -5.55 -2.89 -17.62
C CYS A 41 -6.49 -2.13 -18.57
N THR A 42 -7.51 -2.80 -19.10
CA THR A 42 -8.51 -2.18 -19.99
C THR A 42 -9.42 -1.26 -19.20
N VAL A 43 -9.86 -1.73 -18.02
CA VAL A 43 -10.67 -0.96 -17.06
C VAL A 43 -9.90 0.29 -16.60
N TYR A 44 -8.62 0.14 -16.23
CA TYR A 44 -7.75 1.28 -15.86
C TYR A 44 -7.64 2.35 -16.97
N ARG A 45 -7.68 1.95 -18.25
CA ARG A 45 -7.56 2.88 -19.39
C ARG A 45 -8.87 3.63 -19.68
N GLU A 46 -10.00 3.07 -19.26
CA GLU A 46 -11.34 3.63 -19.48
C GLU A 46 -11.84 4.45 -18.27
N LEU A 47 -11.22 4.28 -17.10
CA LEU A 47 -11.50 5.05 -15.89
C LEU A 47 -11.07 6.51 -15.99
N VAL A 48 -12.05 7.40 -15.93
CA VAL A 48 -11.87 8.86 -15.86
C VAL A 48 -11.70 9.35 -14.41
N ASP A 49 -12.07 8.53 -13.40
CA ASP A 49 -12.09 8.91 -11.97
C ASP A 49 -11.06 8.12 -11.14
N ASP A 50 -9.77 8.30 -11.44
CA ASP A 50 -8.67 7.67 -10.68
C ASP A 50 -8.43 8.42 -9.36
N ASN A 51 -9.10 8.02 -8.28
CA ASN A 51 -8.94 8.61 -6.94
C ASN A 51 -7.59 8.30 -6.26
N ARG A 52 -6.70 7.61 -6.97
CA ARG A 52 -5.40 7.17 -6.48
C ARG A 52 -4.46 8.32 -6.17
N ASP A 53 -4.62 9.47 -6.85
CA ASP A 53 -3.90 10.71 -6.53
C ASP A 53 -4.23 11.23 -5.12
N VAL A 54 -5.38 10.86 -4.57
CA VAL A 54 -5.80 11.18 -3.19
C VAL A 54 -5.44 10.04 -2.24
N PHE A 55 -5.68 8.79 -2.63
CA PHE A 55 -5.48 7.64 -1.76
C PHE A 55 -4.01 7.27 -1.55
N ALA A 56 -3.16 7.40 -2.58
CA ALA A 56 -1.72 7.14 -2.46
C ALA A 56 -1.05 8.02 -1.38
N PRO A 57 -1.19 9.37 -1.38
CA PRO A 57 -0.63 10.20 -0.32
C PRO A 57 -1.33 9.98 1.03
N THR A 58 -2.63 9.67 1.05
CA THR A 58 -3.35 9.34 2.30
C THR A 58 -2.78 8.10 2.98
N CYS A 59 -2.54 7.02 2.23
CA CYS A 59 -1.88 5.84 2.75
C CYS A 59 -0.46 6.14 3.25
N LEU A 60 0.27 7.05 2.58
CA LEU A 60 1.61 7.45 3.00
C LEU A 60 1.60 8.24 4.30
N LEU A 61 0.61 9.11 4.50
CA LEU A 61 0.36 9.80 5.78
C LEU A 61 0.07 8.81 6.91
N ILE A 62 -0.72 7.77 6.65
CA ILE A 62 -1.01 6.73 7.64
C ILE A 62 0.23 5.88 7.94
N MET A 63 1.11 5.63 6.97
CA MET A 63 2.39 4.95 7.21
C MET A 63 3.43 5.85 7.91
N SER A 64 3.23 7.18 7.92
CA SER A 64 4.22 8.15 8.40
C SER A 64 4.74 7.90 9.82
N PRO A 65 3.96 7.38 10.80
CA PRO A 65 4.50 7.11 12.13
C PRO A 65 5.56 6.00 12.14
N LEU A 66 5.42 4.96 11.30
CA LEU A 66 6.43 3.91 11.13
C LEU A 66 7.69 4.46 10.45
N ILE A 67 7.51 5.28 9.41
CA ILE A 67 8.62 5.93 8.70
C ILE A 67 9.38 6.85 9.66
N TYR A 68 8.67 7.68 10.42
CA TYR A 68 9.24 8.57 11.43
C TYR A 68 9.98 7.79 12.51
N ALA A 69 9.41 6.70 13.03
CA ALA A 69 10.07 5.85 14.01
C ALA A 69 11.38 5.24 13.47
N THR A 70 11.42 4.87 12.19
CA THR A 70 12.62 4.39 11.49
C THR A 70 13.70 5.45 11.41
N VAL A 71 13.34 6.64 10.92
CA VAL A 71 14.26 7.77 10.74
C VAL A 71 14.78 8.28 12.08
N LYS A 72 13.91 8.39 13.09
CA LYS A 72 14.29 8.80 14.46
C LYS A 72 15.32 7.85 15.07
N LYS A 73 15.22 6.55 14.79
CA LYS A 73 16.22 5.54 15.20
C LYS A 73 17.44 5.48 14.29
N ARG A 74 17.55 6.34 13.27
CA ARG A 74 18.61 6.36 12.26
C ARG A 74 18.83 4.98 11.64
N PHE A 75 17.75 4.25 11.37
CA PHE A 75 17.81 2.92 10.76
C PHE A 75 18.63 1.88 11.55
N LYS A 76 18.90 2.10 12.85
CA LYS A 76 19.69 1.16 13.68
C LYS A 76 18.94 -0.14 14.02
N SER A 77 17.62 -0.17 13.82
CA SER A 77 16.79 -1.32 14.19
C SER A 77 16.43 -2.13 12.95
N LEU A 78 17.14 -3.25 12.74
CA LEU A 78 16.94 -4.12 11.58
C LEU A 78 15.46 -4.53 11.39
N SER A 79 14.79 -4.95 12.47
CA SER A 79 13.38 -5.36 12.42
C SER A 79 12.43 -4.26 11.96
N LEU A 80 12.65 -3.03 12.45
CA LEU A 80 11.79 -1.89 12.16
C LEU A 80 12.04 -1.38 10.73
N ASN A 81 13.29 -1.45 10.26
CA ASN A 81 13.63 -1.19 8.87
C ASN A 81 12.94 -2.19 7.94
N ILE A 82 13.04 -3.50 8.22
CA ILE A 82 12.43 -4.55 7.38
C ILE A 82 10.92 -4.33 7.28
N ILE A 83 10.24 -4.09 8.41
CA ILE A 83 8.79 -3.82 8.42
C ILE A 83 8.45 -2.61 7.57
N THR A 84 9.17 -1.50 7.75
CA THR A 84 8.90 -0.24 7.04
C THR A 84 9.18 -0.35 5.55
N PHE A 85 10.30 -0.97 5.15
CA PHE A 85 10.63 -1.18 3.74
C PHE A 85 9.69 -2.16 3.06
N ALA A 86 9.28 -3.24 3.73
CA ALA A 86 8.28 -4.17 3.19
C ALA A 86 6.94 -3.46 2.95
N LEU A 87 6.52 -2.61 3.90
CA LEU A 87 5.27 -1.86 3.79
C LEU A 87 5.32 -0.80 2.68
N LEU A 88 6.44 -0.07 2.57
CA LEU A 88 6.67 0.86 1.46
C LEU A 88 6.70 0.14 0.11
N GLY A 89 7.38 -1.00 0.02
CA GLY A 89 7.40 -1.82 -1.20
C GLY A 89 5.99 -2.31 -1.59
N TYR A 90 5.19 -2.74 -0.61
CA TYR A 90 3.80 -3.13 -0.83
C TYR A 90 2.95 -1.96 -1.33
N TRP A 91 3.10 -0.78 -0.72
CA TRP A 91 2.45 0.45 -1.17
C TRP A 91 2.86 0.80 -2.62
N ILE A 92 4.16 0.82 -2.94
CA ILE A 92 4.65 1.11 -4.30
C ILE A 92 4.09 0.08 -5.30
N TRP A 93 4.09 -1.20 -4.94
CA TRP A 93 3.60 -2.27 -5.80
C TRP A 93 2.12 -2.07 -6.15
N ARG A 94 1.28 -1.85 -5.13
CA ARG A 94 -0.17 -1.70 -5.28
C ARG A 94 -0.54 -0.45 -6.04
N PHE A 95 0.10 0.68 -5.74
CA PHE A 95 -0.26 1.97 -6.31
C PHE A 95 0.39 2.25 -7.67
N PHE A 96 1.58 1.74 -7.97
CA PHE A 96 2.32 2.14 -9.18
C PHE A 96 2.69 0.94 -10.07
N ILE A 97 3.39 -0.07 -9.51
CA ILE A 97 3.97 -1.14 -10.34
C ILE A 97 2.89 -2.01 -10.99
N ARG A 98 1.82 -2.36 -10.25
CA ARG A 98 0.68 -3.13 -10.80
C ARG A 98 0.09 -2.49 -12.06
N LEU A 99 0.14 -1.17 -12.14
CA LEU A 99 -0.45 -0.38 -13.24
C LEU A 99 0.56 -0.10 -14.36
N ILE A 100 1.86 -0.01 -14.05
CA ILE A 100 2.92 0.04 -15.08
C ILE A 100 3.05 -1.29 -15.82
N VAL A 101 2.80 -2.42 -15.16
CA VAL A 101 2.75 -3.74 -15.83
C VAL A 101 1.56 -3.85 -16.79
N CYS A 102 0.56 -2.96 -16.66
CA CYS A 102 -0.60 -2.87 -17.54
C CYS A 102 -0.42 -1.94 -18.75
N THR A 103 0.63 -1.13 -18.80
CA THR A 103 1.01 -0.28 -19.95
C THR A 103 1.97 -1.00 -20.88
#